data_AF-A0A838J301-F1
#
_entry.id   AF-A0A838J301-F1
#
_cell.length_a   1.000
_cell.length_b   1.000
_cell.length_c   1.000
_cell.angle_alpha   90.00
_cell.angle_beta   90.00
_cell.angle_gamma   90.00
#
_symmetry.space_group_name_H-M   'P 1'
#
loop_
_entity.id
_entity.type
_entity.pdbx_description
1 polymer ?
#
loop_
_entity_poly.entity_id
_entity_poly.type
_entity_poly.pdbx_seq_one_letter_code
_entity_poly.pdbx_strand_id
1 'polypeptide(L)'
;MMIREASIYTLKKLSSEDLRSYGVRVLTMRRWPRGIAHKDLDFWLPSAGPSMELLVALHTKVLTWDQFLARYLEEQEQQESCRVVSYERDMSHSETYACRSLDYLAHLVQEREIVTLLCWEQDEHCHRFALAQRLARLIMDGSSIQQGDAPCH
;
A
#
# COMPACT_ATOMS: atom_id res chain seq x y z
N MET A 1 -8.02 10.20 10.92
CA MET A 1 -7.29 9.36 9.94
C MET A 1 -6.11 8.71 10.63
N MET A 2 -5.92 7.40 10.44
CA MET A 2 -4.84 6.61 11.03
C MET A 2 -4.30 5.63 9.97
N ILE A 3 -2.98 5.59 9.81
CA ILE A 3 -2.30 4.58 9.00
C ILE A 3 -1.84 3.47 9.95
N ARG A 4 -2.13 2.22 9.59
CA ARG A 4 -1.63 1.02 10.28
C ARG A 4 -0.87 0.14 9.29
N GLU A 5 -0.06 -0.77 9.82
CA GLU A 5 0.69 -1.74 9.04
C GLU A 5 0.49 -3.13 9.63
N ALA A 6 0.43 -4.14 8.77
CA ALA A 6 0.40 -5.52 9.21
C ALA A 6 0.85 -6.50 8.12
N SER A 7 1.24 -7.69 8.56
CA SER A 7 1.36 -8.83 7.67
C SER A 7 -0.02 -9.41 7.37
N ILE A 8 -0.34 -9.66 6.11
CA ILE A 8 -1.61 -10.32 5.72
C ILE A 8 -1.76 -11.71 6.34
N TYR A 9 -0.66 -12.43 6.56
CA TYR A 9 -0.70 -13.73 7.24
C TYR A 9 -0.99 -13.62 8.74
N THR A 10 -0.70 -12.47 9.36
CA THR A 10 -1.09 -12.21 10.74
C THR A 10 -2.57 -11.85 10.82
N LEU A 11 -3.04 -10.94 9.97
CA LEU A 11 -4.46 -10.57 9.90
C LEU A 11 -5.38 -11.75 9.63
N LYS A 12 -4.99 -12.66 8.73
CA LYS A 12 -5.80 -13.84 8.40
C LYS A 12 -6.08 -14.75 9.60
N LYS A 13 -5.27 -14.67 10.66
CA LYS A 13 -5.44 -15.47 11.89
C LYS A 13 -6.34 -14.80 12.93
N LEU A 14 -6.72 -13.55 12.70
CA LEU A 14 -7.52 -12.76 13.64
C LEU A 14 -9.02 -13.10 13.53
N SER A 15 -9.74 -12.88 14.63
CA SER A 15 -11.19 -12.98 14.63
C SER A 15 -11.82 -11.83 13.84
N SER A 16 -13.08 -11.99 13.41
CA SER A 16 -13.82 -10.90 12.76
C SER A 16 -13.95 -9.65 13.63
N GLU A 17 -13.90 -9.79 14.96
CA GLU A 17 -13.91 -8.68 15.90
C GLU A 17 -12.60 -7.91 15.89
N ASP A 18 -11.47 -8.61 15.98
CA ASP A 18 -10.13 -8.01 15.96
C ASP A 18 -9.85 -7.31 14.62
N LEU A 19 -10.35 -7.90 13.52
CA LEU A 19 -10.23 -7.33 12.16
C LEU A 19 -10.86 -5.94 12.04
N ARG A 20 -11.90 -5.62 12.82
CA ARG A 20 -12.56 -4.30 12.76
C ARG A 20 -11.59 -3.17 13.08
N SER A 21 -10.62 -3.42 13.96
CA SER A 21 -9.62 -2.40 14.34
C SER A 21 -8.70 -2.00 13.17
N TYR A 22 -8.63 -2.80 12.10
CA TYR A 22 -7.76 -2.57 10.96
C TYR A 22 -8.42 -1.74 9.84
N GLY A 23 -9.71 -1.41 9.94
CA GLY A 23 -10.41 -0.59 8.96
C GLY A 23 -10.25 -1.11 7.52
N VAL A 24 -9.90 -0.21 6.60
CA VAL A 24 -9.68 -0.54 5.18
C VAL A 24 -8.33 -1.22 5.00
N ARG A 25 -8.33 -2.44 4.48
CA ARG A 25 -7.17 -3.31 4.29
C ARG A 25 -6.66 -3.24 2.86
N VAL A 26 -5.49 -2.65 2.67
CA VAL A 26 -4.91 -2.40 1.35
C VAL A 26 -3.66 -3.26 1.16
N LEU A 27 -3.71 -4.20 0.22
CA LEU A 27 -2.55 -4.98 -0.18
C LEU A 27 -1.61 -4.13 -1.04
N THR A 28 -0.38 -3.91 -0.56
CA THR A 28 0.62 -3.06 -1.20
C THR A 28 1.80 -3.86 -1.75
N MET A 29 1.64 -5.15 -2.06
CA MET A 29 2.69 -5.96 -2.66
C MET A 29 2.49 -6.14 -4.16
N ARG A 30 3.60 -6.27 -4.88
CA ARG A 30 3.61 -6.39 -6.35
C ARG A 30 2.91 -7.65 -6.87
N ARG A 31 3.06 -8.77 -6.16
CA ARG A 31 2.48 -10.08 -6.51
C ARG A 31 1.51 -10.50 -5.44
N TRP A 32 0.40 -11.12 -5.83
CA TRP A 32 -0.56 -11.68 -4.88
C TRP A 32 0.10 -12.74 -3.98
N PRO A 33 -0.14 -12.73 -2.65
CA PRO A 33 0.45 -13.69 -1.72
C PRO A 33 -0.26 -15.04 -1.79
N ARG A 34 0.47 -16.12 -1.52
CA ARG A 34 -0.10 -17.48 -1.62
C ARG A 34 -1.12 -17.71 -0.51
N GLY A 35 -2.24 -18.34 -0.86
CA GLY A 35 -3.26 -18.77 0.11
C GLY A 35 -4.05 -17.65 0.77
N ILE A 36 -4.00 -16.42 0.23
CA ILE A 36 -4.84 -15.30 0.65
C ILE A 36 -6.02 -15.17 -0.31
N ALA A 37 -7.23 -15.04 0.23
CA ALA A 37 -8.44 -14.85 -0.57
C ALA A 37 -8.74 -13.35 -0.73
N HIS A 38 -9.42 -12.98 -1.81
CA HIS A 38 -9.79 -11.58 -2.06
C HIS A 38 -10.63 -10.98 -0.93
N LYS A 39 -11.53 -11.78 -0.32
CA LYS A 39 -12.36 -11.38 0.83
C LYS A 39 -11.60 -10.94 2.09
N ASP A 40 -10.31 -11.27 2.17
CA ASP A 40 -9.47 -10.90 3.31
C ASP A 40 -8.96 -9.45 3.20
N LEU A 41 -9.26 -8.78 2.08
CA LEU A 41 -8.72 -7.49 1.66
C LEU A 41 -9.85 -6.62 1.08
N ASP A 42 -9.67 -5.30 1.13
CA ASP A 42 -10.62 -4.35 0.53
C ASP A 42 -10.05 -3.78 -0.78
N PHE A 43 -8.72 -3.59 -0.85
CA PHE A 43 -8.02 -3.11 -2.05
C PHE A 43 -6.70 -3.86 -2.30
N TRP A 44 -6.28 -3.90 -3.56
CA TRP A 44 -4.92 -4.29 -3.98
C TRP A 44 -4.32 -3.26 -4.93
N LEU A 45 -3.19 -2.68 -4.52
CA LEU A 45 -2.41 -1.70 -5.27
C LEU A 45 -1.01 -2.27 -5.57
N PRO A 46 -0.85 -3.05 -6.66
CA PRO A 46 0.43 -3.69 -6.96
C PRO A 46 1.57 -2.71 -7.24
N SER A 47 1.28 -1.51 -7.75
CA SER A 47 2.30 -0.47 -7.98
C SER A 47 2.82 0.17 -6.69
N ALA A 48 2.07 0.09 -5.58
CA ALA A 48 2.56 0.51 -4.26
C ALA A 48 3.65 -0.44 -3.71
N GLY A 49 3.79 -1.64 -4.30
CA GLY A 49 4.85 -2.58 -3.99
C GLY A 49 6.12 -2.31 -4.78
N PRO A 50 7.30 -2.67 -4.25
CA PRO A 50 8.57 -2.57 -4.98
C PRO A 50 8.50 -3.31 -6.31
N SER A 51 9.23 -2.84 -7.32
CA SER A 51 9.32 -3.56 -8.58
C SER A 51 9.94 -4.94 -8.39
N MET A 52 9.68 -5.84 -9.36
CA MET A 52 10.31 -7.16 -9.36
C MET A 52 11.83 -7.06 -9.46
N GLU A 53 12.35 -6.06 -10.17
CA GLU A 53 13.79 -5.84 -10.32
C GLU A 53 14.43 -5.49 -8.98
N LEU A 54 13.85 -4.55 -8.22
CA LEU A 54 14.36 -4.21 -6.88
C LEU A 54 14.29 -5.38 -5.91
N LEU A 55 13.19 -6.15 -5.94
CA LEU A 55 13.07 -7.35 -5.10
C LEU A 55 14.14 -8.39 -5.43
N VAL A 56 14.42 -8.61 -6.71
CA VAL A 56 15.49 -9.51 -7.15
C VAL A 56 16.86 -8.99 -6.69
N ALA A 57 17.15 -7.70 -6.90
CA ALA A 57 18.44 -7.10 -6.54
C ALA A 57 18.71 -7.12 -5.02
N LEU A 58 17.68 -6.92 -4.20
CA LEU A 58 17.77 -7.09 -2.75
C LEU A 58 18.03 -8.57 -2.38
N HIS A 59 17.28 -9.50 -2.98
CA HIS A 59 17.40 -10.93 -2.68
C HIS A 59 18.77 -11.51 -3.09
N THR A 60 19.31 -11.07 -4.23
CA THR A 60 20.65 -11.46 -4.70
C THR A 60 21.79 -10.69 -4.03
N LYS A 61 21.47 -9.84 -3.04
CA LYS A 61 22.43 -9.02 -2.28
C LYS A 61 23.25 -8.05 -3.15
N VAL A 62 22.72 -7.69 -4.32
CA VAL A 62 23.27 -6.62 -5.16
C VAL A 62 23.01 -5.26 -4.52
N LEU A 63 21.87 -5.11 -3.84
CA LEU A 63 21.54 -3.93 -3.04
C LEU A 63 21.57 -4.26 -1.55
N THR A 64 22.07 -3.31 -0.78
CA THR A 64 21.79 -3.24 0.67
C THR A 64 20.35 -2.80 0.91
N TRP A 65 19.86 -3.00 2.14
CA TRP A 65 18.51 -2.56 2.52
C TRP A 65 18.28 -1.06 2.32
N ASP A 66 19.25 -0.22 2.71
CA ASP A 66 19.13 1.24 2.59
C ASP A 66 19.08 1.69 1.12
N GLN A 67 19.91 1.07 0.27
CA GLN A 67 19.87 1.34 -1.18
C GLN A 67 18.56 0.87 -1.81
N PHE A 68 18.03 -0.28 -1.37
CA PHE A 68 16.73 -0.76 -1.78
C PHE A 68 15.62 0.22 -1.39
N LEU A 69 15.60 0.72 -0.15
CA LEU A 69 14.60 1.67 0.32
C LEU A 69 14.65 3.00 -0.46
N ALA A 70 15.85 3.53 -0.71
CA ALA A 70 16.02 4.75 -1.49
C ALA A 70 15.43 4.60 -2.90
N ARG A 71 15.79 3.50 -3.60
CA ARG A 71 15.26 3.22 -4.95
C ARG A 71 13.77 2.92 -4.93
N TYR A 72 13.27 2.22 -3.93
CA TYR A 72 11.83 1.94 -3.79
C TYR A 72 11.02 3.22 -3.65
N LEU A 73 11.48 4.17 -2.83
CA LEU A 73 10.80 5.46 -2.67
C LEU A 73 10.86 6.27 -3.97
N GLU A 74 11.98 6.25 -4.69
CA GLU A 74 12.08 6.84 -6.02
C GLU A 74 11.08 6.23 -7.01
N GLU A 75 10.89 4.90 -7.02
CA GLU A 75 9.84 4.24 -7.81
C GLU A 75 8.43 4.72 -7.43
N GLN A 76 8.18 5.13 -6.19
CA GLN A 76 6.88 5.66 -5.80
C GLN A 76 6.68 7.10 -6.27
N GLU A 77 7.74 7.92 -6.27
CA GLU A 77 7.67 9.31 -6.73
C GLU A 77 7.55 9.42 -8.25
N GLN A 78 8.17 8.50 -9.01
CA GLN A 78 8.21 8.52 -10.47
C GLN A 78 7.01 7.88 -11.17
N GLN A 79 6.03 7.38 -10.41
CA GLN A 79 4.82 6.81 -11.01
C GLN A 79 4.00 7.91 -11.72
N GLU A 80 3.41 7.56 -12.86
CA GLU A 80 2.44 8.41 -13.56
C GLU A 80 1.03 7.82 -13.49
N SER A 81 0.94 6.52 -13.23
CA SER A 81 -0.32 5.82 -13.06
C SER A 81 -0.22 4.70 -12.04
N CYS A 82 -1.37 4.32 -11.50
CA CYS A 82 -1.49 3.20 -10.59
C CYS A 82 -2.71 2.34 -10.95
N ARG A 83 -2.53 1.03 -10.85
CA ARG A 83 -3.66 0.09 -10.97
C ARG A 83 -4.18 -0.20 -9.57
N VAL A 84 -5.49 -0.08 -9.41
CA VAL A 84 -6.20 -0.40 -8.17
C VAL A 84 -7.19 -1.51 -8.48
N VAL A 85 -7.22 -2.50 -7.60
CA VAL A 85 -8.31 -3.48 -7.57
C VAL A 85 -9.07 -3.29 -6.28
N SER A 86 -10.37 -3.03 -6.35
CA SER A 86 -11.25 -3.07 -5.18
C SER A 86 -11.99 -4.41 -5.12
N TYR A 87 -12.26 -4.86 -3.91
CA TYR A 87 -12.99 -6.09 -3.64
C TYR A 87 -14.28 -5.77 -2.88
N GLU A 88 -15.42 -6.05 -3.53
CA GLU A 88 -16.74 -5.85 -2.95
C GLU A 88 -17.51 -7.16 -3.00
N ARG A 89 -17.68 -7.78 -1.83
CA ARG A 89 -18.33 -9.11 -1.69
C ARG A 89 -17.64 -10.13 -2.60
N ASP A 90 -18.31 -10.55 -3.66
CA ASP A 90 -17.84 -11.58 -4.60
C ASP A 90 -17.30 -11.00 -5.93
N MET A 91 -17.26 -9.67 -6.04
CA MET A 91 -16.81 -8.97 -7.24
C MET A 91 -15.48 -8.28 -7.01
N SER A 92 -14.70 -8.18 -8.09
CA SER A 92 -13.49 -7.35 -8.14
C SER A 92 -13.63 -6.34 -9.26
N HIS A 93 -13.36 -5.08 -8.98
CA HIS A 93 -13.26 -4.02 -9.99
C HIS A 93 -11.80 -3.60 -10.12
N SER A 94 -11.28 -3.60 -11.34
CA SER A 94 -9.90 -3.20 -11.63
C SER A 94 -9.90 -1.96 -12.48
N GLU A 95 -9.22 -0.92 -12.02
CA GLU A 95 -9.15 0.38 -12.68
C GLU A 95 -7.73 0.93 -12.63
N THR A 96 -7.39 1.77 -13.61
CA THR A 96 -6.11 2.46 -13.68
C THR A 96 -6.34 3.95 -13.54
N TYR A 97 -5.67 4.57 -12.59
CA TYR A 97 -5.74 6.01 -12.33
C TYR A 97 -4.47 6.69 -12.82
N ALA A 98 -4.61 7.87 -13.43
CA ALA A 98 -3.49 8.72 -13.87
C ALA A 98 -2.87 9.50 -12.69
N CYS A 99 -2.45 8.77 -11.66
CA CYS A 99 -1.69 9.28 -10.51
C CYS A 99 -0.78 8.22 -9.92
N ARG A 100 0.10 8.65 -8.99
CA ARG A 100 0.93 7.73 -8.23
C ARG A 100 0.08 6.92 -7.29
N SER A 101 0.49 5.68 -7.01
CA SER A 101 -0.13 4.89 -5.96
C SER A 101 -0.05 5.58 -4.59
N LEU A 102 0.99 6.39 -4.37
CA LEU A 102 1.14 7.22 -3.18
C LEU A 102 0.03 8.27 -3.05
N ASP A 103 -0.35 8.94 -4.14
CA ASP A 103 -1.41 9.96 -4.13
C ASP A 103 -2.78 9.31 -3.92
N TYR A 104 -3.04 8.18 -4.59
CA TYR A 104 -4.27 7.41 -4.39
C TYR A 104 -4.41 6.94 -2.93
N LEU A 105 -3.33 6.40 -2.34
CA LEU A 105 -3.31 5.97 -0.94
C LEU A 105 -3.50 7.15 0.02
N ALA A 106 -2.90 8.32 -0.28
CA ALA A 106 -3.09 9.51 0.54
C ALA A 106 -4.56 9.97 0.55
N HIS A 107 -5.20 10.01 -0.62
CA HIS A 107 -6.63 10.29 -0.72
C HIS A 107 -7.46 9.26 0.06
N LEU A 108 -7.16 7.96 -0.10
CA LEU A 108 -7.87 6.90 0.62
C LEU A 108 -7.74 7.04 2.15
N VAL A 109 -6.55 7.44 2.65
CA VAL A 109 -6.32 7.71 4.07
C VAL A 109 -7.09 8.93 4.57
N GLN A 110 -7.28 9.95 3.74
CA GLN A 110 -8.08 11.12 4.11
C GLN A 110 -9.58 10.79 4.15
N GLU A 111 -10.05 9.92 3.26
CA GLU A 111 -11.45 9.51 3.12
C GLU A 111 -11.89 8.39 4.08
N ARG A 112 -10.96 7.78 4.83
CA ARG A 112 -11.23 6.63 5.70
C ARG A 112 -10.64 6.85 7.09
N GLU A 113 -11.33 6.34 8.11
CA GLU A 113 -10.87 6.52 9.49
C GLU A 113 -9.54 5.81 9.75
N ILE A 114 -9.44 4.55 9.31
CA ILE A 114 -8.27 3.68 9.46
C ILE A 114 -7.99 3.01 8.11
N VAL A 115 -6.75 3.14 7.63
CA VAL A 115 -6.22 2.40 6.48
C VAL A 115 -5.04 1.57 6.94
N THR A 116 -5.10 0.26 6.72
CA THR A 116 -4.01 -0.67 7.00
C THR A 116 -3.30 -1.08 5.72
N LEU A 117 -2.00 -0.80 5.65
CA LEU A 117 -1.12 -1.22 4.57
C LEU A 117 -0.60 -2.64 4.82
N LEU A 118 -0.77 -3.50 3.82
CA LEU A 118 -0.53 -4.93 3.94
C LEU A 118 0.57 -5.42 3.02
N CYS A 119 1.50 -6.14 3.61
CA CYS A 119 2.49 -6.94 2.92
C CYS A 119 2.51 -8.36 3.52
N TRP A 120 3.23 -9.29 2.92
CA TRP A 120 3.33 -10.68 3.40
C TRP A 120 4.44 -10.83 4.44
N GLU A 121 5.43 -9.94 4.39
CA GLU A 121 6.62 -10.01 5.20
C GLU A 121 6.23 -9.91 6.68
N GLN A 122 6.79 -10.76 7.53
CA GLN A 122 6.54 -10.71 8.98
C GLN A 122 7.64 -9.95 9.71
N ASP A 123 8.79 -9.79 9.06
CA ASP A 123 9.95 -9.12 9.63
C ASP A 123 9.81 -7.58 9.60
N GLU A 124 10.74 -6.93 10.32
CA GLU A 124 10.86 -5.46 10.42
C GLU A 124 11.38 -4.82 9.12
N HIS A 125 12.12 -5.58 8.31
CA HIS A 125 12.65 -5.12 7.02
C HIS A 125 11.60 -5.29 5.92
N CYS A 126 10.56 -4.44 5.96
CA CYS A 126 9.50 -4.42 4.96
C CYS A 126 9.29 -3.03 4.37
N HIS A 127 9.10 -2.97 3.05
CA HIS A 127 8.80 -1.73 2.33
C HIS A 127 7.54 -1.02 2.86
N ARG A 128 6.57 -1.76 3.45
CA ARG A 128 5.31 -1.19 3.97
C ARG A 128 5.55 -0.09 5.01
N PHE A 129 6.61 -0.21 5.81
CA PHE A 129 6.94 0.78 6.84
C PHE A 129 7.49 2.07 6.22
N ALA A 130 8.29 1.96 5.15
CA ALA A 130 8.76 3.11 4.40
C ALA A 130 7.60 3.80 3.66
N LEU A 131 6.68 3.02 3.08
CA LEU A 131 5.48 3.53 2.45
C LEU A 131 4.58 4.28 3.44
N ALA A 132 4.31 3.69 4.61
CA ALA A 132 3.51 4.32 5.67
C ALA A 132 4.12 5.65 6.13
N GLN A 133 5.43 5.67 6.39
CA GLN A 133 6.14 6.89 6.76
C GLN A 133 6.07 7.96 5.66
N ARG A 134 6.23 7.55 4.39
CA ARG A 134 6.15 8.47 3.26
C ARG A 134 4.76 9.06 3.09
N LEU A 135 3.71 8.25 3.23
CA LEU A 135 2.31 8.68 3.22
C LEU A 135 2.01 9.66 4.35
N ALA A 136 2.43 9.34 5.58
CA ALA A 136 2.24 10.23 6.72
C ALA A 136 2.86 11.61 6.47
N ARG A 137 4.09 11.66 5.93
CA ARG A 137 4.75 12.91 5.54
C ARG A 137 3.98 13.65 4.45
N LEU A 138 3.60 12.95 3.37
CA LEU A 138 2.86 13.55 2.27
C LEU A 138 1.54 14.21 2.74
N ILE A 139 0.82 13.54 3.64
CA ILE A 139 -0.43 14.06 4.21
C ILE A 139 -0.17 15.27 5.12
N MET A 140 0.87 15.24 5.95
CA MET A 140 1.24 16.38 6.80
C MET A 140 1.64 17.60 5.96
N ASP A 141 2.42 17.40 4.90
CA ASP A 141 2.88 18.47 4.01
C ASP A 141 1.73 19.05 3.18
N GLY A 142 0.84 18.19 2.66
CA GLY A 142 -0.33 18.59 1.87
C GLY A 142 -1.44 19.26 2.69
N SER A 143 -1.54 19.00 4.00
CA SER A 143 -2.52 19.66 4.88
C SER A 143 -2.23 21.15 5.09
N SER A 144 -1.05 21.64 4.69
CA SER A 144 -0.69 23.06 4.70
C SER A 144 -1.13 23.82 3.43
N ILE A 145 -1.65 23.12 2.42
CA ILE A 145 -2.10 23.70 1.15
C ILE A 145 -3.55 23.24 0.91
N GLN A 146 -4.53 24.00 1.37
CA GLN A 146 -5.94 23.67 1.14
C GLN A 146 -6.43 24.08 -0.27
N GLN A 147 -7.29 23.19 -0.78
CA GLN A 147 -8.36 23.33 -1.79
C GLN A 147 -8.04 23.06 -3.27
N GLY A 148 -8.70 21.99 -3.75
CA GLY A 148 -9.06 21.80 -5.15
C GLY A 148 -8.24 20.72 -5.85
N ASP A 149 -8.61 19.46 -5.67
CA ASP A 149 -8.94 18.57 -6.80
C ASP A 149 -9.27 17.15 -6.30
N ALA A 150 -10.43 16.65 -6.74
CA ALA A 150 -10.76 15.23 -6.69
C ALA A 150 -9.89 14.50 -7.74
N PRO A 151 -9.56 13.23 -7.52
CA PRO A 151 -8.40 12.61 -8.14
C PRO A 151 -8.70 12.32 -9.60
N CYS A 152 -7.91 12.92 -10.49
CA CYS A 152 -7.50 12.30 -11.75
C CYS A 152 -8.66 11.74 -12.59
N HIS A 153 -9.26 12.62 -13.40
CA HIS A 153 -10.03 12.21 -14.58
C HIS A 153 -9.12 11.80 -15.73
#